data_AF-A0A9D8DJY1-F1
#
_entry.id   AF-A0A9D8DJY1-F1
#
_cell.length_a   1.000
_cell.length_b   1.000
_cell.length_c   1.000
_cell.angle_alpha   90.00
_cell.angle_beta   90.00
_cell.angle_gamma   90.00
#
_symmetry.space_group_name_H-M   'P 1'
#
loop_
_entity.id
_entity.type
_entity.pdbx_description
1 polymer ?
#
loop_
_entity_poly.entity_id
_entity_poly.type
_entity_poly.pdbx_seq_one_letter_code
_entity_poly.pdbx_strand_id
1 'polypeptide(L)'
;MVAGDHPPPSVARRLSGLVAPPRCAVCGAPCAGASVLCAGCALELGSDPAATGAPLPPPASVPAPPGVELLVAAWPFEGAARGLVHGLKFGRRLSLARVAAARIASLAEGLEGDLVPVPPSPMRRAWRGFDPAEEIALALAPLLGLPLRRCLRRGHGPRQVGRPRRVRLADPP
;
A
#
# COMPACT_ATOMS: atom_id res chain seq x y z
N MET A 1 -23.58 -1.08 19.88
CA MET A 1 -22.25 -1.29 20.50
C MET A 1 -22.12 -2.78 20.80
N VAL A 2 -21.56 -3.55 19.87
CA VAL A 2 -21.30 -4.98 20.10
C VAL A 2 -19.81 -5.10 20.37
N ALA A 3 -19.45 -5.24 21.64
CA ALA A 3 -18.11 -5.62 22.04
C ALA A 3 -17.92 -7.09 21.63
N GLY A 4 -17.18 -7.30 20.54
CA GLY A 4 -16.77 -8.63 20.13
C GLY A 4 -15.73 -9.17 21.10
N ASP A 5 -16.13 -10.15 21.90
CA ASP A 5 -15.26 -10.93 22.77
C ASP A 5 -14.29 -11.73 21.89
N HIS A 6 -13.02 -11.30 21.84
CA HIS A 6 -11.97 -12.00 21.11
C HIS A 6 -11.31 -13.03 22.04
N PRO A 7 -11.36 -14.34 21.71
CA PRO A 7 -10.72 -15.35 22.56
C PRO A 7 -9.22 -15.07 22.69
N PRO A 8 -8.62 -15.28 23.87
CA PRO A 8 -7.21 -15.02 24.08
C PRO A 8 -6.38 -15.85 23.08
N PRO A 9 -5.32 -15.28 22.49
CA PRO A 9 -4.48 -16.00 21.55
C PRO A 9 -3.93 -17.26 22.23
N SER A 10 -4.11 -18.41 21.57
CA SER A 10 -3.67 -19.72 22.05
C SER A 10 -2.19 -19.70 22.47
N VAL A 11 -1.83 -20.56 23.42
CA VAL A 11 -0.45 -20.70 23.94
C VAL A 11 0.57 -20.89 22.80
N ALA A 12 0.19 -21.60 21.73
CA ALA A 12 1.00 -21.77 20.52
C ALA A 12 1.39 -20.44 19.86
N ARG A 13 0.48 -19.46 19.80
CA ARG A 13 0.72 -18.12 19.23
C ARG A 13 1.63 -17.26 20.11
N ARG A 14 1.65 -17.51 21.42
CA ARG A 14 2.56 -16.85 22.38
C ARG A 14 3.98 -17.42 22.25
N LEU A 15 4.11 -18.73 22.14
CA LEU A 15 5.41 -19.41 21.99
C LEU A 15 6.08 -19.15 20.63
N SER A 16 5.30 -19.00 19.55
CA SER A 16 5.86 -18.62 18.25
C SER A 16 6.54 -17.24 18.26
N GLY A 17 6.10 -16.32 19.12
CA GLY A 17 6.71 -14.99 19.27
C GLY A 17 8.10 -15.00 19.90
N LEU A 18 8.51 -16.10 20.55
CA LEU A 18 9.85 -16.27 21.11
C LEU A 18 10.86 -16.78 20.07
N VAL A 19 10.42 -17.61 19.12
CA VAL A 19 11.27 -18.18 18.06
C VAL A 19 11.31 -17.29 16.82
N ALA A 20 10.17 -16.67 16.48
CA ALA A 20 10.02 -15.76 15.35
C ALA A 20 9.20 -14.53 15.78
N PRO A 21 9.81 -13.60 16.54
CA PRO A 21 9.12 -12.40 16.99
C PRO A 21 8.59 -11.62 15.77
N PRO A 22 7.37 -11.07 15.85
CA PRO A 22 6.80 -10.27 14.77
C PRO A 22 7.73 -9.07 14.49
N ARG A 23 8.13 -8.91 13.23
CA ARG A 23 9.00 -7.82 12.79
C ARG A 23 8.23 -6.88 11.87
N CYS A 24 8.55 -5.60 11.97
CA CYS A 24 7.98 -4.56 11.15
C CYS A 24 8.21 -4.88 9.68
N ALA A 25 7.15 -4.88 8.89
CA ALA A 25 7.20 -5.19 7.47
C ALA A 25 7.95 -4.10 6.64
N VAL A 26 8.24 -2.94 7.25
CA VAL A 26 8.98 -1.83 6.66
C VAL A 26 10.45 -1.83 7.10
N CYS A 27 10.73 -1.68 8.40
CA CYS A 27 12.09 -1.49 8.92
C CYS A 27 12.70 -2.72 9.62
N GLY A 28 11.92 -3.78 9.84
CA GLY A 28 12.38 -4.99 10.54
C GLY A 28 12.56 -4.85 12.05
N ALA A 29 12.20 -3.73 12.67
CA ALA A 29 12.19 -3.58 14.13
C ALA A 29 11.14 -4.51 14.79
N PRO A 30 11.33 -4.91 16.06
CA PRO A 30 10.33 -5.70 16.79
C PRO A 30 8.97 -5.01 16.83
N CYS A 31 7.90 -5.78 16.70
CA CYS A 31 6.52 -5.31 16.80
C CYS A 31 5.82 -5.89 18.02
N ALA A 32 4.83 -5.17 18.54
CA ALA A 32 3.94 -5.68 19.57
C ALA A 32 2.86 -6.59 18.94
N GLY A 33 2.65 -7.77 19.53
CA GLY A 33 1.54 -8.66 19.20
C GLY A 33 1.52 -9.08 17.72
N ALA A 34 0.44 -8.74 17.02
CA ALA A 34 0.25 -9.10 15.60
C ALA A 34 0.37 -7.89 14.65
N SER A 35 0.98 -6.78 15.10
CA SER A 35 1.11 -5.58 14.29
C SER A 35 1.99 -5.80 13.05
N VAL A 36 1.58 -5.21 11.93
CA VAL A 36 2.36 -5.20 10.67
C VAL A 36 3.51 -4.19 10.75
N LEU A 37 3.35 -3.13 11.55
CA LEU A 37 4.28 -2.01 11.67
C LEU A 37 4.73 -1.83 13.12
N CYS A 38 5.98 -1.42 13.33
CA CYS A 38 6.39 -0.90 14.64
C CYS A 38 5.79 0.48 14.87
N ALA A 39 5.78 0.95 16.13
CA ALA A 39 5.24 2.26 16.48
C ALA A 39 5.83 3.41 15.65
N GLY A 40 7.15 3.42 15.43
CA GLY A 40 7.81 4.46 14.63
C GLY A 40 7.32 4.50 13.17
N CYS A 41 7.30 3.36 12.48
CA CYS A 41 6.79 3.32 11.11
C CYS A 41 5.28 3.56 11.02
N ALA A 42 4.50 3.15 12.03
CA ALA A 42 3.08 3.43 12.09
C ALA A 42 2.81 4.93 12.24
N LEU A 43 3.58 5.63 13.10
CA LEU A 43 3.50 7.08 13.26
C LEU A 43 3.90 7.82 11.98
N GLU A 44 5.03 7.46 11.35
CA GLU A 44 5.45 8.06 10.07
C GLU A 44 4.40 7.90 8.96
N LEU A 45 3.69 6.77 8.94
CA LEU A 45 2.65 6.50 7.95
C LEU A 45 1.26 7.05 8.35
N GLY A 46 1.11 7.60 9.57
CA GLY A 46 -0.19 8.00 10.12
C GLY A 46 -1.17 6.82 10.24
N SER A 47 -0.66 5.62 10.51
CA SER A 47 -1.40 4.34 10.54
C SER A 47 -1.62 3.81 11.95
N ASP A 48 -1.43 4.62 12.99
CA ASP A 48 -1.55 4.17 14.38
C ASP A 48 -3.02 3.89 14.76
N PRO A 49 -3.39 2.65 15.11
CA PRO A 49 -4.75 2.30 15.53
C PRO A 49 -5.18 2.92 16.87
N ALA A 50 -4.24 3.44 17.68
CA ALA A 50 -4.54 4.21 18.89
C ALA A 50 -4.66 5.72 18.65
N ALA A 51 -4.21 6.20 17.48
CA ALA A 51 -4.24 7.61 17.15
C ALA A 51 -5.52 7.96 16.38
N THR A 52 -6.64 8.04 17.11
CA THR A 52 -7.84 8.75 16.65
C THR A 52 -7.61 10.29 16.57
N GLY A 53 -6.47 10.74 16.05
CA GLY A 53 -6.13 12.16 16.03
C GLY A 53 -4.70 12.56 15.65
N ALA A 54 -3.79 11.63 15.33
CA ALA A 54 -2.52 12.06 14.73
C ALA A 54 -2.80 12.63 13.33
N PRO A 55 -2.34 13.86 13.01
CA PRO A 55 -2.54 14.41 11.68
C PRO A 55 -1.94 13.47 10.66
N LEU A 56 -2.79 12.92 9.79
CA LEU A 56 -2.29 12.23 8.61
C LEU A 56 -1.40 13.21 7.86
N PRO A 57 -0.22 12.78 7.34
CA PRO A 57 0.59 13.66 6.52
C PRO A 57 -0.29 14.22 5.40
N PRO A 58 -0.21 15.52 5.06
CA PRO A 58 -1.05 16.06 3.99
C PRO A 58 -0.76 15.30 2.70
N PRO A 59 -1.78 15.00 1.87
CA PRO A 59 -1.52 14.44 0.55
C PRO A 59 -0.56 15.37 -0.19
N ALA A 60 0.42 14.79 -0.88
CA ALA A 60 1.30 15.60 -1.70
C ALA A 60 0.49 16.18 -2.87
N SER A 61 0.47 17.50 -3.02
CA SER A 61 -0.12 18.18 -4.17
C SER A 61 0.67 17.77 -5.42
N VAL A 62 0.06 16.96 -6.27
CA VAL A 62 0.63 16.58 -7.56
C VAL A 62 -0.34 17.01 -8.65
N PRO A 63 0.09 17.81 -9.64
CA PRO A 63 -0.77 18.19 -10.74
C PRO A 63 -1.22 16.94 -11.50
N ALA A 64 -2.52 16.83 -11.73
CA ALA A 64 -3.08 15.76 -12.53
C ALA A 64 -2.65 15.93 -14.01
N PRO A 65 -2.22 14.84 -14.69
CA PRO A 65 -1.91 14.90 -16.11
C PRO A 65 -3.20 15.08 -16.95
N PRO A 66 -3.08 15.50 -18.24
CA PRO A 66 -4.23 15.61 -19.13
C PRO A 66 -5.05 14.31 -19.19
N GLY A 67 -6.37 14.42 -19.10
CA GLY A 67 -7.28 13.27 -19.07
C GLY A 67 -7.41 12.60 -17.71
N VAL A 68 -6.74 13.10 -16.66
CA VAL A 68 -6.95 12.68 -15.28
C VAL A 68 -7.59 13.82 -14.51
N GLU A 69 -8.78 13.58 -13.96
CA GLU A 69 -9.53 14.56 -13.17
C GLU A 69 -8.91 14.79 -11.79
N LEU A 70 -8.47 13.71 -11.14
CA LEU A 70 -7.90 13.75 -9.81
C LEU A 70 -6.70 12.81 -9.70
N LEU A 71 -5.59 13.34 -9.17
CA LEU A 71 -4.40 12.57 -8.82
C LEU A 71 -4.08 12.80 -7.35
N VAL A 72 -4.08 11.73 -6.56
CA VAL A 72 -3.72 11.81 -5.14
C VAL A 72 -2.54 10.89 -4.85
N ALA A 73 -1.53 11.44 -4.19
CA ALA A 73 -0.43 10.66 -3.64
C ALA A 73 -0.68 10.39 -2.15
N ALA A 74 -0.78 9.11 -1.77
CA ALA A 74 -1.02 8.68 -0.39
C ALA A 74 0.04 9.20 0.60
N TRP A 75 1.29 9.25 0.15
CA TRP A 75 2.46 9.80 0.85
C TRP A 75 3.51 10.31 -0.14
N PRO A 76 4.41 11.23 0.26
CA PRO A 76 5.71 11.42 -0.38
C PRO A 76 6.51 10.10 -0.43
N PHE A 77 7.33 9.90 -1.46
CA PHE A 77 8.11 8.67 -1.63
C PHE A 77 9.40 8.66 -0.78
N GLU A 78 9.26 8.76 0.53
CA GLU A 78 10.35 8.90 1.51
C GLU A 78 10.09 8.02 2.75
N GLY A 79 11.09 7.91 3.63
CA GLY A 79 10.97 7.24 4.94
C GLY A 79 10.25 5.88 4.90
N ALA A 80 9.31 5.69 5.83
CA ALA A 80 8.49 4.49 5.92
C ALA A 80 7.64 4.23 4.66
N ALA A 81 7.19 5.26 3.94
CA ALA A 81 6.40 5.10 2.70
C ALA A 81 7.24 4.50 1.56
N ARG A 82 8.51 4.94 1.43
CA ARG A 82 9.46 4.30 0.52
C ARG A 82 9.70 2.84 0.91
N GLY A 83 9.91 2.57 2.19
CA GLY A 83 10.09 1.21 2.70
C GLY A 83 8.86 0.33 2.45
N LEU A 84 7.64 0.88 2.59
CA LEU A 84 6.39 0.20 2.29
C LEU A 84 6.34 -0.24 0.81
N VAL A 85 6.61 0.69 -0.11
CA VAL A 85 6.61 0.39 -1.55
C VAL A 85 7.68 -0.63 -1.91
N HIS A 86 8.86 -0.56 -1.31
CA HIS A 86 9.92 -1.55 -1.50
C HIS A 86 9.53 -2.94 -0.95
N GLY A 87 8.96 -2.98 0.26
CA GLY A 87 8.47 -4.20 0.90
C GLY A 87 7.39 -4.90 0.05
N LEU A 88 6.49 -4.13 -0.56
CA LEU A 88 5.52 -4.64 -1.52
C LEU A 88 6.17 -5.10 -2.82
N LYS A 89 6.97 -4.26 -3.49
CA LYS A 89 7.49 -4.57 -4.84
C LYS A 89 8.55 -5.66 -4.88
N PHE A 90 9.34 -5.80 -3.82
CA PHE A 90 10.53 -6.64 -3.80
C PHE A 90 10.55 -7.61 -2.61
N GLY A 91 10.02 -7.20 -1.45
CA GLY A 91 10.03 -8.01 -0.24
C GLY A 91 8.87 -9.00 -0.08
N ARG A 92 7.91 -9.02 -1.02
CA ARG A 92 6.67 -9.82 -0.94
C ARG A 92 5.89 -9.65 0.37
N ARG A 93 5.99 -8.47 1.01
CA ARG A 93 5.33 -8.18 2.29
C ARG A 93 3.87 -7.77 2.06
N LEU A 94 3.03 -8.72 1.67
CA LEU A 94 1.64 -8.45 1.22
C LEU A 94 0.76 -7.79 2.28
N SER A 95 1.06 -7.97 3.57
CA SER A 95 0.36 -7.29 4.67
C SER A 95 0.43 -5.76 4.56
N LEU A 96 1.46 -5.21 3.90
CA LEU A 96 1.58 -3.79 3.62
C LEU A 96 0.52 -3.26 2.64
N ALA A 97 -0.11 -4.13 1.85
CA ALA A 97 -1.17 -3.73 0.92
C ALA A 97 -2.38 -3.19 1.69
N ARG A 98 -2.69 -3.78 2.86
CA ARG A 98 -3.76 -3.32 3.75
C ARG A 98 -3.46 -1.94 4.36
N VAL A 99 -2.19 -1.69 4.71
CA VAL A 99 -1.73 -0.38 5.20
C VAL A 99 -1.92 0.67 4.11
N ALA A 100 -1.49 0.37 2.88
CA ALA A 100 -1.68 1.28 1.74
C ALA A 100 -3.16 1.51 1.43
N ALA A 101 -3.98 0.46 1.42
CA ALA A 101 -5.40 0.54 1.14
C ALA A 101 -6.16 1.40 2.15
N ALA A 102 -5.89 1.25 3.45
CA ALA A 102 -6.53 2.07 4.49
C ALA A 102 -6.24 3.56 4.29
N ARG A 103 -5.00 3.90 3.92
CA ARG A 103 -4.65 5.29 3.61
C ARG A 103 -5.31 5.81 2.34
N ILE A 104 -5.35 5.01 1.29
CA ILE A 104 -5.97 5.42 0.03
C ILE A 104 -7.46 5.63 0.24
N ALA A 105 -8.12 4.77 1.04
CA ALA A 105 -9.53 4.90 1.36
C ALA A 105 -9.88 6.25 2.00
N SER A 106 -9.07 6.72 2.97
CA SER A 106 -9.31 8.03 3.61
C SER A 106 -9.04 9.24 2.72
N LEU A 107 -8.48 9.03 1.52
CA LEU A 107 -8.24 10.08 0.52
C LEU A 107 -9.21 9.98 -0.67
N ALA A 108 -10.00 8.91 -0.73
CA ALA A 108 -10.87 8.55 -1.85
C ALA A 108 -12.35 8.52 -1.42
N GLU A 109 -12.68 9.19 -0.32
CA GLU A 109 -14.06 9.29 0.17
C GLU A 109 -14.95 9.95 -0.89
N GLY A 110 -16.10 9.31 -1.17
CA GLY A 110 -17.08 9.81 -2.14
C GLY A 110 -16.76 9.53 -3.61
N LEU A 111 -15.68 8.79 -3.93
CA LEU A 111 -15.45 8.32 -5.29
C LEU A 111 -16.41 7.19 -5.66
N GLU A 112 -16.91 7.22 -6.90
CA GLU A 112 -17.79 6.22 -7.48
C GLU A 112 -17.14 5.55 -8.71
N GLY A 113 -17.66 4.38 -9.12
CA GLY A 113 -17.24 3.68 -10.34
C GLY A 113 -16.52 2.35 -10.12
N ASP A 114 -15.69 1.95 -11.08
CA ASP A 114 -14.90 0.71 -11.02
C ASP A 114 -13.49 0.96 -10.48
N LEU A 115 -13.03 0.12 -9.55
CA LEU A 115 -11.64 0.12 -9.10
C LEU A 115 -10.79 -0.73 -10.06
N VAL A 116 -9.79 -0.12 -10.70
CA VAL A 116 -8.97 -0.79 -11.73
C VAL A 116 -7.47 -0.74 -11.37
N PRO A 117 -6.84 -1.86 -10.96
CA PRO A 117 -5.40 -1.89 -10.74
C PRO A 117 -4.65 -1.84 -12.07
N VAL A 118 -3.60 -1.02 -12.13
CA VAL A 118 -2.73 -0.92 -13.31
C VAL A 118 -1.71 -2.06 -13.29
N PRO A 119 -1.75 -3.01 -14.25
CA PRO A 119 -0.92 -4.20 -14.20
C PRO A 119 0.56 -3.89 -14.52
N PRO A 120 1.52 -4.63 -13.93
CA PRO A 120 2.93 -4.58 -14.29
C PRO A 120 3.15 -5.25 -15.66
N SER A 121 4.41 -5.32 -16.12
CA SER A 121 4.69 -6.14 -17.32
C SER A 121 4.41 -7.62 -17.03
N PRO A 122 3.92 -8.39 -18.03
CA PRO A 122 3.69 -9.83 -17.90
C PRO A 122 4.91 -10.58 -17.32
N MET A 123 6.11 -10.29 -17.82
CA MET A 123 7.37 -10.85 -17.30
C MET A 123 7.61 -10.53 -15.81
N ARG A 124 7.28 -9.32 -15.35
CA ARG A 124 7.42 -8.95 -13.92
C ARG A 124 6.36 -9.63 -13.06
N ARG A 125 5.13 -9.77 -13.58
CA ARG A 125 4.07 -10.52 -12.91
C ARG A 125 4.47 -11.99 -12.76
N ALA A 126 4.95 -12.63 -13.83
CA ALA A 126 5.39 -14.02 -13.83
C ALA A 126 6.57 -14.25 -12.87
N TRP A 127 7.60 -13.40 -12.90
CA TRP A 127 8.77 -13.55 -12.03
C TRP A 127 8.45 -13.34 -10.54
N ARG A 128 7.53 -12.42 -10.21
CA ARG A 128 7.15 -12.15 -8.82
C ARG A 128 6.10 -13.13 -8.28
N GLY A 129 5.21 -13.62 -9.14
CA GLY A 129 4.05 -14.43 -8.77
C GLY A 129 2.90 -13.64 -8.14
N PHE A 130 2.98 -12.30 -8.08
CA PHE A 130 1.93 -11.41 -7.58
C PHE A 130 2.04 -10.01 -8.22
N ASP A 131 1.00 -9.20 -8.05
CA ASP A 131 0.93 -7.83 -8.54
C ASP A 131 0.66 -6.85 -7.37
N PRO A 132 1.64 -6.02 -6.97
CA PRO A 132 1.46 -5.05 -5.89
C PRO A 132 0.24 -4.13 -6.05
N ALA A 133 -0.11 -3.75 -7.29
CA ALA A 133 -1.27 -2.88 -7.52
C ALA A 133 -2.58 -3.65 -7.29
N GLU A 134 -2.62 -4.91 -7.71
CA GLU A 134 -3.77 -5.80 -7.50
C GLU A 134 -3.97 -6.12 -6.01
N GLU A 135 -2.89 -6.37 -5.27
CA GLU A 135 -2.96 -6.62 -3.82
C GLU A 135 -3.53 -5.43 -3.05
N ILE A 136 -3.13 -4.21 -3.42
CA ILE A 136 -3.70 -2.98 -2.84
C ILE A 136 -5.17 -2.88 -3.22
N ALA A 137 -5.51 -3.12 -4.49
CA ALA A 137 -6.89 -3.00 -4.96
C ALA A 137 -7.83 -4.03 -4.32
N LEU A 138 -7.36 -5.26 -4.06
CA LEU A 138 -8.10 -6.29 -3.33
C LEU A 138 -8.39 -5.87 -1.88
N ALA A 139 -7.45 -5.19 -1.22
CA ALA A 139 -7.65 -4.67 0.13
C ALA A 139 -8.51 -3.39 0.14
N LEU A 140 -8.49 -2.60 -0.93
CA LEU A 140 -9.17 -1.30 -1.04
C LEU A 140 -10.65 -1.43 -1.44
N ALA A 141 -10.98 -2.33 -2.36
CA ALA A 141 -12.35 -2.55 -2.85
C ALA A 141 -13.41 -2.65 -1.73
N PRO A 142 -13.23 -3.48 -0.68
CA PRO A 142 -14.22 -3.55 0.41
C PRO A 142 -14.28 -2.28 1.28
N LEU A 143 -13.22 -1.48 1.33
CA LEU A 143 -13.22 -0.22 2.11
C LEU A 143 -14.01 0.88 1.41
N LEU A 144 -14.01 0.89 0.07
CA LEU A 144 -14.74 1.87 -0.75
C LEU A 144 -16.10 1.36 -1.23
N GLY A 145 -16.39 0.06 -1.10
CA GLY A 145 -17.60 -0.55 -1.66
C GLY A 145 -17.61 -0.59 -3.20
N LEU A 146 -16.44 -0.49 -3.85
CA LEU A 146 -16.33 -0.42 -5.30
C LEU A 146 -16.01 -1.78 -5.94
N PRO A 147 -16.61 -2.11 -7.10
CA PRO A 147 -16.28 -3.32 -7.85
C PRO A 147 -14.84 -3.27 -8.39
N LEU A 148 -14.09 -4.36 -8.18
CA LEU A 148 -12.74 -4.53 -8.71
C LEU A 148 -12.79 -5.08 -10.16
N ARG A 149 -12.21 -4.37 -11.13
CA ARG A 149 -12.12 -4.81 -12.53
C ARG A 149 -10.68 -4.97 -13.00
N ARG A 150 -10.39 -6.08 -13.66
CA ARG A 150 -9.07 -6.37 -14.28
C ARG A 150 -9.14 -6.20 -15.80
N CYS A 151 -9.54 -5.01 -16.23
CA CYS A 151 -9.78 -4.73 -17.65
C CYS A 151 -8.57 -4.15 -18.39
N LEU A 152 -7.48 -3.84 -17.68
CA LEU A 152 -6.26 -3.30 -18.30
C LEU A 152 -5.28 -4.40 -18.68
N ARG A 153 -4.60 -4.18 -19.81
CA ARG A 153 -3.39 -4.91 -20.20
C ARG A 153 -2.29 -3.90 -20.46
N ARG A 154 -1.08 -4.22 -20.00
CA ARG A 154 0.06 -3.33 -20.22
C ARG A 154 0.54 -3.45 -21.67
N GLY A 155 0.50 -2.35 -22.41
CA GLY A 155 1.08 -2.25 -23.75
C GLY A 155 2.61 -2.31 -23.75
N HIS A 156 3.18 -2.48 -24.95
CA HIS A 156 4.61 -2.35 -25.18
C HIS A 156 4.96 -0.87 -25.33
N GLY A 157 5.85 -0.38 -24.46
CA GLY A 157 6.34 1.00 -24.52
C GLY A 157 7.78 1.06 -24.04
N PRO A 158 8.54 2.10 -24.44
CA PRO A 158 9.93 2.24 -24.07
C PRO A 158 10.10 2.28 -22.54
N ARG A 159 11.22 1.75 -22.05
CA ARG A 159 11.52 1.79 -20.62
C ARG A 159 11.75 3.24 -20.19
N GLN A 160 10.96 3.70 -19.21
CA GLN A 160 11.14 4.99 -18.54
C GLN A 160 12.27 4.94 -17.48
N VAL A 161 12.61 3.75 -16.98
CA VAL A 161 13.72 3.54 -16.05
C VAL A 161 15.05 3.71 -16.81
N GLY A 162 15.92 4.58 -16.29
CA GLY A 162 17.19 4.96 -16.93
C GLY A 162 17.10 6.19 -17.83
N ARG A 163 15.89 6.68 -18.16
CA ARG A 163 15.73 7.94 -18.92
C ARG A 163 15.99 9.15 -18.00
N PRO A 164 16.76 10.17 -18.43
CA PRO A 164 16.91 11.42 -17.69
C PRO A 164 15.57 12.11 -17.47
N ARG A 165 15.42 12.89 -16.38
CA ARG A 165 14.16 13.60 -16.05
C ARG A 165 13.59 14.38 -17.23
N ARG A 166 14.43 15.13 -17.96
CA ARG A 166 14.03 15.91 -19.14
C ARG A 166 13.33 15.07 -20.22
N VAL A 167 13.82 13.85 -20.45
CA VAL A 167 13.29 12.95 -21.50
C VAL A 167 11.95 12.36 -21.06
N ARG A 168 11.78 12.09 -19.76
CA ARG A 168 10.51 11.56 -19.22
C ARG A 168 9.38 12.59 -19.27
N LEU A 169 9.70 13.88 -19.19
CA LEU A 169 8.73 14.97 -19.25
C LEU A 169 8.37 15.35 -20.69
N ALA A 170 9.33 15.24 -21.62
CA ALA A 170 9.13 15.58 -23.03
C ALA A 170 8.42 14.47 -23.84
N ASP A 171 8.60 13.20 -23.43
CA ASP A 171 8.02 12.02 -24.09
C ASP A 171 7.25 11.18 -23.04
N PRO A 172 6.10 11.67 -22.57
CA PRO A 172 5.22 10.90 -21.71
C PRO A 172 4.68 9.68 -22.48
N PRO A 173 4.48 8.53 -21.80
CA PRO A 173 4.09 7.27 -22.44
C PRO A 173 2.71 7.30 -23.09
#